data_AF-A0A943HPG7-F1
#
_entry.id   AF-A0A943HPG7-F1
#
_cell.length_a   1.000
_cell.length_b   1.000
_cell.length_c   1.000
_cell.angle_alpha   90.00
_cell.angle_beta   90.00
_cell.angle_gamma   90.00
#
_symmetry.space_group_name_H-M   'P 1'
#
loop_
_entity.id
_entity.type
_entity.pdbx_description
1 polymer ?
#
loop_
_entity_poly.entity_id
_entity_poly.type
_entity_poly.pdbx_seq_one_letter_code
_entity_poly.pdbx_strand_id
1 'polypeptide(L)'
;MSNKKKYDVKTENMDTYTFEHSLWKRLEGKELSESQISFLSQCLTENLEHARHAENERLTFNSIFLALVAGAMAFAGSLEPVMSAAIYLFLTIAGFLSIMLTARWNNTFSRHMFYARQCYRLLHINLFGTAEEPSEGWKSQEHIEGLNEIPAYCFRINSPMAHTRFGNMLYRPRTRKLYTAFYLIVQLLLIICTVREFIKLF
;
A
#
# COMPACT_ATOMS: atom_id res chain seq x y z
N MET A 1 24.20 5.94 6.57
CA MET A 1 22.96 6.03 5.76
C MET A 1 22.47 4.61 5.47
N SER A 2 21.28 4.23 5.95
CA SER A 2 20.72 2.87 5.83
C SER A 2 20.50 2.48 4.36
N ASN A 3 20.83 1.24 4.00
CA ASN A 3 20.60 0.66 2.66
C ASN A 3 19.16 0.83 2.15
N LYS A 4 18.18 0.95 3.07
CA LYS A 4 16.79 1.27 2.77
C LYS A 4 16.62 2.65 2.13
N LYS A 5 17.31 3.67 2.67
CA LYS A 5 17.32 5.03 2.09
C LYS A 5 17.96 5.05 0.69
N LYS A 6 19.00 4.25 0.46
CA LYS A 6 19.62 4.12 -0.87
C LYS A 6 18.71 3.43 -1.87
N TYR A 7 17.95 2.42 -1.44
CA TYR A 7 17.01 1.70 -2.30
C TYR A 7 15.79 2.57 -2.63
N ASP A 8 15.17 3.21 -1.63
CA ASP A 8 14.03 4.12 -1.81
C ASP A 8 14.39 5.25 -2.78
N VAL A 9 15.56 5.90 -2.62
CA VAL A 9 16.05 6.94 -3.54
C VAL A 9 16.31 6.38 -4.94
N LYS A 10 16.79 5.14 -5.08
CA LYS A 10 17.08 4.54 -6.40
C LYS A 10 15.79 4.12 -7.12
N THR A 11 14.77 3.67 -6.40
CA THR A 11 13.45 3.34 -6.97
C THR A 11 12.67 4.60 -7.30
N GLU A 12 12.70 5.62 -6.43
CA GLU A 12 12.14 6.96 -6.69
C GLU A 12 12.82 7.60 -7.91
N ASN A 13 14.13 7.46 -8.07
CA ASN A 13 14.85 7.89 -9.28
C ASN A 13 14.49 7.08 -10.53
N MET A 14 14.20 5.78 -10.41
CA MET A 14 13.77 4.95 -11.55
C MET A 14 12.33 5.26 -11.97
N ASP A 15 11.41 5.45 -11.02
CA ASP A 15 10.03 5.83 -11.29
C ASP A 15 9.97 7.27 -11.83
N THR A 16 10.81 8.17 -11.32
CA THR A 16 10.97 9.54 -11.85
C THR A 16 11.60 9.52 -13.25
N TYR A 17 12.67 8.77 -13.48
CA TYR A 17 13.26 8.62 -14.81
C TYR A 17 12.27 8.04 -15.82
N THR A 18 11.57 6.96 -15.44
CA THR A 18 10.53 6.34 -16.27
C THR A 18 9.41 7.33 -16.55
N PHE A 19 9.04 8.15 -15.56
CA PHE A 19 8.05 9.21 -15.72
C PHE A 19 8.54 10.34 -16.63
N GLU A 20 9.76 10.85 -16.46
CA GLU A 20 10.36 11.89 -17.29
C GLU A 20 10.49 11.47 -18.76
N HIS A 21 10.66 10.18 -19.02
CA HIS A 21 10.76 9.63 -20.39
C HIS A 21 9.43 9.01 -20.88
N SER A 22 8.37 9.08 -20.08
CA SER A 22 7.08 8.49 -20.41
C SER A 22 6.29 9.34 -21.41
N LEU A 23 5.19 8.77 -21.92
CA LEU A 23 4.16 9.53 -22.64
C LEU A 23 3.60 10.69 -21.80
N TRP A 24 3.56 10.56 -20.47
CA TRP A 24 3.03 11.58 -19.55
C TRP A 24 3.79 12.90 -19.66
N LYS A 25 5.13 12.86 -19.68
CA LYS A 25 5.96 14.06 -19.81
C LYS A 25 5.84 14.72 -21.18
N ARG A 26 5.58 13.94 -22.23
CA ARG A 26 5.39 14.45 -23.61
C ARG A 26 4.07 15.20 -23.79
N LEU A 27 3.09 14.91 -22.95
CA LEU A 27 1.75 15.48 -22.96
C LEU A 27 1.56 16.61 -21.95
N GLU A 28 2.47 16.76 -20.98
CA GLU A 28 2.43 17.84 -19.99
C GLU A 28 2.51 19.23 -20.67
N GLY A 29 1.58 20.13 -20.32
CA GLY A 29 1.54 21.50 -20.83
C GLY A 29 1.04 21.65 -22.27
N LYS A 30 0.50 20.57 -22.88
CA LYS A 30 -0.13 20.62 -24.20
C LYS A 30 -1.64 20.51 -24.09
N GLU A 31 -2.34 21.13 -25.04
CA GLU A 31 -3.76 20.83 -25.25
C GLU A 31 -3.90 19.40 -25.78
N LEU A 32 -4.67 18.59 -25.06
CA LEU A 32 -4.94 17.21 -25.40
C LEU A 32 -6.10 17.12 -26.39
N SER A 33 -5.97 16.27 -27.39
CA SER A 33 -7.11 15.90 -28.25
C SER A 33 -8.12 15.02 -27.49
N GLU A 34 -9.36 14.96 -27.96
CA GLU A 34 -10.39 14.05 -27.40
C GLU A 34 -9.91 12.59 -27.33
N SER A 35 -9.16 12.13 -28.34
CA SER A 35 -8.58 10.78 -28.36
C SER A 35 -7.53 10.57 -27.27
N GLN A 36 -6.72 11.59 -26.97
CA GLN A 36 -5.73 11.55 -25.89
C GLN A 36 -6.43 11.58 -24.53
N ILE A 37 -7.45 12.44 -24.35
CA ILE A 37 -8.26 12.48 -23.13
C ILE A 37 -8.89 11.10 -22.85
N SER A 38 -9.50 10.49 -23.86
CA SER A 38 -10.10 9.15 -23.76
C SER A 38 -9.06 8.09 -23.37
N PHE A 39 -7.90 8.09 -24.03
CA PHE A 39 -6.81 7.16 -23.70
C PHE A 39 -6.31 7.33 -22.25
N LEU A 40 -6.07 8.57 -21.79
CA LEU A 40 -5.59 8.85 -20.44
C LEU A 40 -6.67 8.52 -19.39
N SER A 41 -7.94 8.72 -19.70
CA SER A 41 -9.07 8.31 -18.84
C SER A 41 -9.13 6.79 -18.68
N GLN A 42 -8.93 6.03 -19.75
CA GLN A 42 -8.81 4.57 -19.67
C GLN A 42 -7.60 4.15 -18.84
N CYS A 43 -6.42 4.75 -19.06
CA CYS A 43 -5.24 4.49 -18.25
C CYS A 43 -5.47 4.80 -16.76
N LEU A 44 -6.19 5.87 -16.44
CA LEU A 44 -6.56 6.20 -15.06
C LEU A 44 -7.41 5.09 -14.45
N THR A 45 -8.49 4.69 -15.12
CA THR A 45 -9.41 3.64 -14.66
C THR A 45 -8.68 2.31 -14.45
N GLU A 46 -7.89 1.86 -15.43
CA GLU A 46 -7.14 0.59 -15.32
C GLU A 46 -6.13 0.61 -14.18
N ASN A 47 -5.42 1.73 -13.97
CA ASN A 47 -4.50 1.84 -12.84
C ASN A 47 -5.22 1.79 -11.49
N LEU A 48 -6.39 2.44 -11.37
CA LEU A 48 -7.20 2.34 -10.15
C LEU A 48 -7.72 0.92 -9.93
N GLU A 49 -8.14 0.23 -10.99
CA GLU A 49 -8.64 -1.14 -10.93
C GLU A 49 -7.52 -2.12 -10.52
N HIS A 50 -6.31 -1.97 -11.08
CA HIS A 50 -5.13 -2.74 -10.68
C HIS A 50 -4.70 -2.44 -9.24
N ALA A 51 -4.76 -1.18 -8.79
CA ALA A 51 -4.50 -0.84 -7.40
C ALA A 51 -5.50 -1.53 -6.46
N ARG A 52 -6.79 -1.49 -6.79
CA ARG A 52 -7.84 -2.19 -6.03
C ARG A 52 -7.61 -3.70 -6.02
N HIS A 53 -7.26 -4.28 -7.17
CA HIS A 53 -6.98 -5.71 -7.28
C HIS A 53 -5.83 -6.13 -6.35
N ALA A 54 -4.70 -5.41 -6.37
CA ALA A 54 -3.57 -5.68 -5.49
C ALA A 54 -3.93 -5.59 -4.00
N GLU A 55 -4.82 -4.66 -3.62
CA GLU A 55 -5.31 -4.55 -2.24
C GLU A 55 -6.24 -5.71 -1.87
N ASN A 56 -7.10 -6.16 -2.78
CA ASN A 56 -7.97 -7.32 -2.57
C ASN A 56 -7.17 -8.62 -2.44
N GLU A 57 -6.13 -8.83 -3.26
CA GLU A 57 -5.20 -9.96 -3.13
C GLU A 57 -4.53 -9.96 -1.76
N ARG A 58 -4.02 -8.78 -1.33
CA ARG A 58 -3.40 -8.60 -0.02
C ARG A 58 -4.36 -8.93 1.12
N LEU A 59 -5.61 -8.46 1.06
CA LEU A 59 -6.61 -8.75 2.09
C LEU A 59 -6.96 -10.24 2.13
N THR A 60 -7.23 -10.84 0.97
CA THR A 60 -7.61 -12.25 0.85
C THR A 60 -6.54 -13.18 1.40
N PHE A 61 -5.28 -12.99 0.98
CA PHE A 61 -4.17 -13.83 1.46
C PHE A 61 -3.97 -13.72 2.97
N ASN A 62 -4.10 -12.50 3.51
CA ASN A 62 -3.96 -12.25 4.93
C ASN A 62 -5.09 -12.89 5.75
N SER A 63 -6.32 -12.82 5.26
CA SER A 63 -7.46 -13.49 5.90
C SER A 63 -7.28 -15.02 5.93
N ILE A 64 -6.81 -15.61 4.83
CA ILE A 64 -6.52 -17.05 4.77
C ILE A 64 -5.40 -17.41 5.76
N PHE A 65 -4.30 -16.65 5.77
CA PHE A 65 -3.19 -16.90 6.69
C PHE A 65 -3.61 -16.81 8.15
N LEU A 66 -4.38 -15.79 8.54
CA LEU A 66 -4.86 -15.64 9.90
C LEU A 66 -5.83 -16.76 10.30
N ALA A 67 -6.68 -17.22 9.38
CA ALA A 67 -7.55 -18.38 9.62
C ALA A 67 -6.74 -19.66 9.86
N LEU A 68 -5.66 -19.89 9.12
CA LEU A 68 -4.75 -21.03 9.32
C LEU A 68 -4.04 -20.95 10.68
N VAL A 69 -3.55 -19.77 11.08
CA VAL A 69 -2.93 -19.57 12.40
C VAL A 69 -3.94 -19.81 13.51
N ALA A 70 -5.16 -19.25 13.40
CA ALA A 70 -6.22 -19.46 14.40
C ALA A 70 -6.60 -20.95 14.52
N GLY A 71 -6.75 -21.64 13.39
CA GLY A 71 -7.02 -23.07 13.36
C GLY A 71 -5.93 -23.88 14.04
N ALA A 72 -4.66 -23.65 13.71
CA ALA A 72 -3.55 -24.33 14.35
C ALA A 72 -3.46 -24.07 15.86
N MET A 73 -3.70 -22.83 16.28
CA MET A 73 -3.69 -22.46 17.71
C MET A 73 -4.85 -23.11 18.47
N ALA A 74 -5.99 -23.38 17.82
CA ALA A 74 -7.10 -24.09 18.44
C ALA A 74 -6.78 -25.56 18.75
N PHE A 75 -5.94 -26.21 17.93
CA PHE A 75 -5.53 -27.61 18.10
C PHE A 75 -4.17 -27.79 18.79
N ALA A 76 -3.50 -26.69 19.15
CA ALA A 76 -2.18 -26.66 19.75
C ALA A 76 -1.99 -27.55 20.98
N GLY A 77 -3.04 -27.72 21.79
CA GLY A 77 -3.00 -28.51 23.03
C GLY A 77 -3.40 -29.97 22.87
N SER A 78 -3.92 -30.37 21.71
CA SER A 78 -4.46 -31.72 21.46
C SER A 78 -3.58 -32.58 20.57
N LEU A 79 -2.53 -32.01 19.98
CA LEU A 79 -1.66 -32.68 19.02
C LEU A 79 -0.38 -33.19 19.68
N GLU A 80 0.16 -34.29 19.15
CA GLU A 80 1.46 -34.80 19.57
C GLU A 80 2.57 -33.76 19.36
N PRO A 81 3.60 -33.72 20.23
CA PRO A 81 4.66 -32.70 20.16
C PRO A 81 5.33 -32.58 18.79
N VAL A 82 5.53 -33.70 18.09
CA VAL A 82 6.15 -33.73 16.75
C VAL A 82 5.25 -33.04 15.72
N MET A 83 3.94 -33.34 15.73
CA MET A 83 2.98 -32.70 14.82
C MET A 83 2.83 -31.21 15.12
N SER A 84 2.76 -30.83 16.40
CA SER A 84 2.71 -29.44 16.84
C SER A 84 3.94 -28.65 16.37
N ALA A 85 5.14 -29.20 16.55
CA ALA A 85 6.38 -28.59 16.07
C ALA A 85 6.38 -28.39 14.55
N ALA A 86 5.94 -29.40 13.78
CA ALA A 86 5.85 -29.33 12.33
C ALA A 86 4.86 -28.24 11.86
N ILE A 87 3.69 -28.14 12.49
CA ILE A 87 2.67 -27.12 12.16
C ILE A 87 3.18 -25.72 12.47
N TYR A 88 3.80 -25.50 13.63
CA TYR A 88 4.34 -24.18 13.96
C TYR A 88 5.53 -23.77 13.08
N LEU A 89 6.38 -24.73 12.70
CA LEU A 89 7.45 -24.48 11.74
C LEU A 89 6.87 -24.05 10.37
N PHE A 90 5.87 -24.78 9.88
CA PHE A 90 5.17 -24.42 8.63
C PHE A 90 4.55 -23.03 8.71
N LEU A 91 3.83 -22.71 9.79
CA LEU A 91 3.22 -21.39 9.98
C LEU A 91 4.25 -20.27 10.08
N THR A 92 5.39 -20.54 10.71
CA THR A 92 6.50 -19.58 10.78
C THR A 92 7.04 -19.27 9.38
N ILE A 93 7.24 -20.29 8.53
CA ILE A 93 7.67 -20.09 7.13
C ILE A 93 6.59 -19.34 6.33
N ALA A 94 5.33 -19.76 6.46
CA ALA A 94 4.20 -19.10 5.80
C ALA A 94 4.03 -17.63 6.23
N GLY A 95 4.31 -17.32 7.49
CA GLY A 95 4.29 -15.94 8.00
C GLY A 95 5.38 -15.05 7.40
N PHE A 96 6.60 -15.57 7.21
CA PHE A 96 7.64 -14.85 6.46
C PHE A 96 7.22 -14.58 5.00
N LEU A 97 6.65 -15.59 4.32
CA LEU A 97 6.12 -15.42 2.97
C LEU A 97 5.01 -14.37 2.93
N SER A 98 4.11 -14.37 3.91
CA SER A 98 3.03 -13.37 4.04
C SER A 98 3.56 -11.95 4.17
N ILE A 99 4.61 -11.74 4.96
CA ILE A 99 5.27 -10.43 5.10
C ILE A 99 5.89 -9.99 3.76
N MET A 100 6.58 -10.89 3.05
CA MET A 100 7.20 -10.58 1.76
C MET A 100 6.16 -10.24 0.68
N LEU A 101 5.09 -11.05 0.57
CA LEU A 101 4.01 -10.81 -0.38
C LEU A 101 3.26 -9.51 -0.04
N THR A 102 3.01 -9.25 1.24
CA THR A 102 2.44 -7.97 1.71
C THR A 102 3.32 -6.79 1.30
N ALA A 103 4.64 -6.88 1.38
CA ALA A 103 5.54 -5.84 0.90
C ALA A 103 5.46 -5.64 -0.63
N ARG A 104 5.38 -6.75 -1.39
CA ARG A 104 5.23 -6.73 -2.85
C ARG A 104 3.92 -6.07 -3.29
N TRP A 105 2.76 -6.52 -2.77
CA TRP A 105 1.45 -5.93 -3.12
C TRP A 105 1.38 -4.45 -2.76
N ASN A 106 1.94 -4.08 -1.61
CA ASN A 106 2.03 -2.69 -1.21
C ASN A 106 2.87 -1.84 -2.19
N ASN A 107 3.93 -2.40 -2.78
CA ASN A 107 4.71 -1.73 -3.80
C ASN A 107 3.90 -1.58 -5.10
N THR A 108 3.26 -2.66 -5.55
CA THR A 108 2.37 -2.65 -6.73
C THR A 108 1.25 -1.62 -6.58
N PHE A 109 0.57 -1.60 -5.44
CA PHE A 109 -0.45 -0.60 -5.10
C PHE A 109 0.10 0.82 -5.19
N SER A 110 1.24 1.08 -4.55
CA SER A 110 1.88 2.40 -4.56
C SER A 110 2.23 2.88 -5.97
N ARG A 111 2.70 1.98 -6.84
CA ARG A 111 3.05 2.30 -8.24
C ARG A 111 1.81 2.62 -9.08
N HIS A 112 0.79 1.78 -9.04
CA HIS A 112 -0.46 2.05 -9.79
C HIS A 112 -1.15 3.33 -9.29
N MET A 113 -1.15 3.57 -7.98
CA MET A 113 -1.69 4.80 -7.41
C MET A 113 -0.89 6.04 -7.84
N PHE A 114 0.44 5.93 -7.98
CA PHE A 114 1.27 7.01 -8.53
C PHE A 114 0.87 7.35 -9.97
N TYR A 115 0.80 6.35 -10.86
CA TYR A 115 0.42 6.59 -12.25
C TYR A 115 -1.00 7.12 -12.39
N ALA A 116 -1.96 6.61 -11.61
CA ALA A 116 -3.32 7.14 -11.57
C ALA A 116 -3.33 8.64 -11.20
N ARG A 117 -2.54 9.08 -10.21
CA ARG A 117 -2.42 10.51 -9.85
C ARG A 117 -1.90 11.35 -11.00
N GLN A 118 -0.94 10.85 -11.75
CA GLN A 118 -0.39 11.57 -12.90
C GLN A 118 -1.41 11.69 -14.04
N CYS A 119 -2.17 10.62 -14.32
CA CYS A 119 -3.28 10.66 -15.29
C CYS A 119 -4.29 11.73 -14.88
N TYR A 120 -4.69 11.73 -13.61
CA TYR A 120 -5.64 12.67 -13.07
C TYR A 120 -5.13 14.11 -13.18
N ARG A 121 -3.88 14.38 -12.79
CA ARG A 121 -3.29 15.73 -12.87
C ARG A 121 -3.33 16.26 -14.31
N LEU A 122 -2.94 15.45 -15.28
CA LEU A 122 -2.92 15.85 -16.69
C LEU A 122 -4.32 16.10 -17.24
N LEU A 123 -5.27 15.21 -16.94
CA LEU A 123 -6.67 15.38 -17.33
C LEU A 123 -7.28 16.62 -16.68
N HIS A 124 -7.01 16.85 -15.40
CA HIS A 124 -7.53 17.99 -14.66
C HIS A 124 -7.03 19.31 -15.26
N ILE A 125 -5.71 19.43 -15.44
CA ILE A 125 -5.10 20.63 -16.01
C ILE A 125 -5.62 20.90 -17.42
N ASN A 126 -5.86 19.85 -18.21
CA ASN A 126 -6.35 20.01 -19.56
C ASN A 126 -7.84 20.40 -19.63
N LEU A 127 -8.68 19.83 -18.75
CA LEU A 127 -10.13 20.08 -18.75
C LEU A 127 -10.52 21.38 -18.04
N PHE A 128 -9.83 21.73 -16.96
CA PHE A 128 -10.17 22.85 -16.08
C PHE A 128 -9.13 23.97 -16.07
N GLY A 129 -7.99 23.78 -16.74
CA GLY A 129 -6.85 24.68 -16.66
C GLY A 129 -6.02 24.47 -15.38
N THR A 130 -4.98 25.28 -15.23
CA THR A 130 -4.24 25.38 -13.96
C THR A 130 -4.84 26.46 -13.09
N ALA A 131 -5.22 26.14 -11.84
CA ALA A 131 -5.54 27.17 -10.86
C ALA A 131 -4.33 28.12 -10.65
N GLU A 132 -4.52 29.40 -10.94
CA GLU A 132 -3.50 30.45 -10.77
C GLU A 132 -3.22 30.72 -9.29
N GLU A 133 -4.29 30.71 -8.48
CA GLU A 133 -4.21 30.91 -7.04
C GLU A 133 -4.50 29.60 -6.29
N PRO A 134 -3.75 29.32 -5.22
CA PRO A 134 -3.98 28.15 -4.41
C PRO A 134 -5.32 28.22 -3.65
N SER A 135 -6.15 27.19 -3.77
CA SER A 135 -7.42 27.10 -3.04
C SER A 135 -7.22 27.06 -1.51
N GLU A 136 -8.18 27.55 -0.72
CA GLU A 136 -8.14 27.32 0.73
C GLU A 136 -8.00 25.81 1.03
N GLY A 137 -6.98 25.42 1.79
CA GLY A 137 -6.70 24.01 2.09
C GLY A 137 -5.92 23.24 1.01
N TRP A 138 -5.37 23.87 -0.02
CA TRP A 138 -4.54 23.21 -1.04
C TRP A 138 -3.30 22.49 -0.49
N LYS A 139 -2.74 22.94 0.66
CA LYS A 139 -1.65 22.26 1.39
C LYS A 139 -2.13 21.13 2.30
N SER A 140 -3.38 20.69 2.17
CA SER A 140 -3.91 19.57 2.94
C SER A 140 -3.18 18.26 2.59
N GLN A 141 -3.47 17.19 3.34
CA GLN A 141 -2.91 15.86 3.03
C GLN A 141 -3.35 15.31 1.66
N GLU A 142 -4.30 15.98 1.00
CA GLU A 142 -4.98 15.56 -0.22
C GLU A 142 -4.41 16.28 -1.47
N HIS A 143 -3.41 17.15 -1.27
CA HIS A 143 -2.66 17.81 -2.32
C HIS A 143 -2.01 16.81 -3.30
N ILE A 144 -2.23 17.05 -4.60
CA ILE A 144 -1.45 16.45 -5.67
C ILE A 144 -0.40 17.47 -6.11
N GLU A 145 0.87 17.07 -6.13
CA GLU A 145 1.97 17.94 -6.52
C GLU A 145 1.77 18.49 -7.94
N GLY A 146 1.71 19.81 -8.06
CA GLY A 146 1.45 20.52 -9.30
C GLY A 146 -0.03 20.83 -9.57
N LEU A 147 -0.93 20.59 -8.61
CA LEU A 147 -2.30 21.09 -8.60
C LEU A 147 -2.42 22.12 -7.47
N ASN A 148 -2.82 23.36 -7.80
CA ASN A 148 -3.04 24.42 -6.80
C ASN A 148 -4.45 24.35 -6.16
N GLU A 149 -5.12 23.20 -6.29
CA GLU A 149 -6.52 23.02 -5.93
C GLU A 149 -6.74 21.61 -5.38
N ILE A 150 -7.83 21.43 -4.64
CA ILE A 150 -8.18 20.15 -4.02
C ILE A 150 -8.69 19.21 -5.12
N PRO A 151 -8.09 18.02 -5.31
CA PRO A 151 -8.54 17.11 -6.36
C PRO A 151 -9.95 16.61 -6.09
N ALA A 152 -10.76 16.52 -7.15
CA ALA A 152 -12.02 15.78 -7.15
C ALA A 152 -11.78 14.34 -6.68
N TYR A 153 -12.70 13.89 -5.82
CA TYR A 153 -12.64 12.70 -4.98
C TYR A 153 -12.11 11.43 -5.68
N CYS A 154 -10.79 11.17 -5.60
CA CYS A 154 -10.16 9.93 -6.08
C CYS A 154 -8.87 9.53 -5.33
N PHE A 155 -8.11 10.46 -4.73
CA PHE A 155 -6.73 10.16 -4.28
C PHE A 155 -6.44 10.15 -2.79
N ARG A 156 -7.43 10.53 -1.98
CA ARG A 156 -7.59 10.28 -0.53
C ARG A 156 -8.65 11.25 -0.01
N ILE A 157 -9.65 10.76 0.72
CA ILE A 157 -10.16 11.52 1.87
C ILE A 157 -9.57 10.86 3.10
N ASN A 158 -8.75 11.59 3.84
CA ASN A 158 -8.31 11.14 5.15
C ASN A 158 -8.61 12.20 6.21
N SER A 159 -9.83 12.74 6.14
CA SER A 159 -10.54 13.29 7.28
C SER A 159 -12.03 13.46 6.95
N PRO A 160 -12.92 12.52 7.35
CA PRO A 160 -14.21 13.02 7.82
C PRO A 160 -13.86 13.91 9.03
N MET A 161 -14.26 15.18 8.98
CA MET A 161 -13.94 16.22 9.98
C MET A 161 -13.79 15.65 11.40
N ALA A 162 -12.56 15.53 11.90
CA ALA A 162 -12.30 15.13 13.27
C ALA A 162 -11.95 16.38 14.09
N HIS A 163 -12.97 17.08 14.58
CA HIS A 163 -12.80 18.01 15.68
C HIS A 163 -12.36 17.23 16.93
N THR A 164 -11.04 17.05 17.14
CA THR A 164 -10.40 16.96 18.47
C THR A 164 -8.90 16.63 18.38
N ARG A 165 -8.07 17.38 19.12
CA ARG A 165 -6.60 17.28 19.13
C ARG A 165 -6.05 15.94 19.64
N PHE A 166 -6.77 15.22 20.50
CA PHE A 166 -6.31 13.98 21.12
C PHE A 166 -6.51 12.74 20.24
N GLY A 167 -7.59 12.70 19.45
CA GLY A 167 -7.85 11.60 18.50
C GLY A 167 -6.79 11.49 17.41
N ASN A 168 -6.12 12.60 17.05
CA ASN A 168 -5.10 12.63 16.02
C ASN A 168 -3.84 11.79 16.32
N MET A 169 -3.52 11.51 17.59
CA MET A 169 -2.35 10.70 17.94
C MET A 169 -2.64 9.19 17.78
N LEU A 170 -3.89 8.78 18.08
CA LEU A 170 -4.39 7.41 17.90
C LEU A 170 -4.85 7.12 16.47
N TYR A 171 -5.26 8.13 15.69
CA TYR A 171 -5.67 8.00 14.28
C TYR A 171 -4.53 8.15 13.26
N ARG A 172 -3.35 8.64 13.69
CA ARG A 172 -2.18 8.80 12.81
C ARG A 172 -1.30 7.58 12.55
N PRO A 173 -1.39 6.42 13.24
CA PRO A 173 -0.59 5.30 12.81
C PRO A 173 -1.14 4.85 11.46
N ARG A 174 -0.38 5.09 10.38
CA ARG A 174 -0.73 4.60 9.03
C ARG A 174 -1.20 3.16 9.20
N THR A 175 -2.43 2.82 8.78
CA THR A 175 -2.98 1.46 8.84
C THR A 175 -1.95 0.45 8.35
N ARG A 176 -1.23 0.76 7.26
CA ARG A 176 -0.10 -0.02 6.76
C ARG A 176 1.00 -0.34 7.80
N LYS A 177 1.39 0.61 8.63
CA LYS A 177 2.37 0.40 9.73
C LYS A 177 1.80 -0.44 10.86
N LEU A 178 0.53 -0.27 11.20
CA LEU A 178 -0.15 -1.12 12.20
C LEU A 178 -0.24 -2.56 11.72
N TYR A 179 -0.65 -2.78 10.47
CA TYR A 179 -0.66 -4.11 9.87
C TYR A 179 0.72 -4.75 9.88
N THR A 180 1.77 -4.04 9.47
CA THR A 180 3.14 -4.57 9.54
C THR A 180 3.56 -4.91 10.97
N ALA A 181 3.27 -4.04 11.94
CA ALA A 181 3.59 -4.30 13.35
C ALA A 181 2.84 -5.53 13.89
N PHE A 182 1.56 -5.66 13.56
CA PHE A 182 0.73 -6.81 13.92
C PHE A 182 1.32 -8.11 13.34
N TYR A 183 1.72 -8.13 12.07
CA TYR A 183 2.36 -9.31 11.48
C TYR A 183 3.69 -9.65 12.14
N LEU A 184 4.49 -8.66 12.52
CA LEU A 184 5.74 -8.91 13.25
C LEU A 184 5.48 -9.52 14.62
N ILE A 185 4.43 -9.09 15.32
CA ILE A 185 4.03 -9.68 16.60
C ILE A 185 3.60 -11.14 16.40
N VAL A 186 2.70 -11.40 15.44
CA VAL A 186 2.26 -12.77 15.13
C VAL A 186 3.44 -13.66 14.76
N GLN A 187 4.37 -13.17 13.94
CA GLN A 187 5.57 -13.90 13.54
C GLN A 187 6.47 -14.24 14.73
N LEU A 188 6.67 -13.27 15.64
CA LEU A 188 7.49 -13.47 16.83
C LEU A 188 6.85 -14.50 17.77
N LEU A 189 5.53 -14.47 17.93
CA LEU A 189 4.80 -15.48 18.70
C LEU A 189 4.93 -16.88 18.09
N LEU A 190 4.79 -17.01 16.76
CA LEU A 190 4.97 -18.29 16.07
C LEU A 190 6.39 -18.85 16.23
N ILE A 191 7.41 -17.99 16.19
CA ILE A 191 8.81 -18.40 16.45
C ILE A 191 8.95 -18.92 17.88
N ILE A 192 8.40 -18.22 18.87
CA ILE A 192 8.46 -18.67 20.28
C ILE A 192 7.74 -20.02 20.44
N CYS A 193 6.55 -20.19 19.85
CA CYS A 193 5.81 -21.45 19.87
C CYS A 193 6.61 -22.58 19.22
N THR A 194 7.24 -22.31 18.06
CA THR A 194 8.09 -23.27 17.36
C THR A 194 9.25 -23.72 18.24
N VAL A 195 10.02 -22.77 18.79
CA VAL A 195 11.16 -23.07 19.68
C VAL A 195 10.71 -23.87 20.91
N ARG A 196 9.59 -23.50 21.52
CA ARG A 196 9.05 -24.21 22.69
C ARG A 196 8.70 -25.66 22.38
N GLU A 197 8.05 -25.94 21.24
CA GLU A 197 7.74 -27.32 20.86
C GLU A 197 9.00 -28.10 20.48
N PHE A 198 9.99 -27.47 19.84
CA PHE A 198 11.28 -28.11 19.61
C PHE A 198 12.00 -28.50 20.91
N ILE A 199 11.96 -27.65 21.94
CA ILE A 199 12.56 -27.98 23.25
C ILE A 199 11.89 -29.20 23.88
N LYS A 200 10.59 -29.43 23.68
CA LYS A 200 9.91 -30.61 24.22
C LYS A 200 10.27 -31.92 23.51
N LEU A 201 10.88 -31.84 22.32
CA LEU A 201 11.30 -33.02 21.54
C LEU A 201 12.67 -33.55 21.95
N PHE A 202 13.46 -32.76 22.68
CA PHE A 202 14.78 -33.12 23.20
C PHE A 202 14.73 -33.31 24.72
#